data_AF-A0A385N370-F1
#
_entry.id   AF-A0A385N370-F1
#
_cell.length_a   1.000
_cell.length_b   1.000
_cell.length_c   1.000
_cell.angle_alpha   90.00
_cell.angle_beta   90.00
_cell.angle_gamma   90.00
#
_symmetry.space_group_name_H-M   'P 1'
#
loop_
_entity.id
_entity.type
_entity.pdbx_description
1 polymer ?
#
loop_
_entity_poly.entity_id
_entity_poly.type
_entity_poly.pdbx_seq_one_letter_code
_entity_poly.pdbx_strand_id
1 'polypeptide(L)'
;MAFEIGRFNENLITSATQRIENVVEAKMGTITSTATTAKYWFGHTAEEYKQIQKDLYDLGQILTANYFVQFEAYEDNGLTSNPIFNNPNIPYLATETNIPLIQANFEQIQVGGRQIQQLTNVTEADIQLNMLETGQGDIGNGLLDWVQLMVNDDGTVNPPASYACRLTVGIFHRQYGLDVKPISRTFLVAPSQAMIESLNANGVSEALIIPTSYVVLRDFME
;
A
#
# COMPACT_ATOMS: atom_id res chain seq x y z
N MET A 1 -96.13 -10.74 -40.83
CA MET A 1 -95.10 -10.08 -39.99
C MET A 1 -94.22 -11.18 -39.41
N ALA A 2 -93.01 -11.35 -39.94
CA ALA A 2 -92.06 -12.36 -39.46
C ALA A 2 -91.17 -11.71 -38.39
N PHE A 3 -91.11 -12.31 -37.20
CA PHE A 3 -90.23 -11.88 -36.12
C PHE A 3 -88.91 -12.64 -36.22
N GLU A 4 -87.79 -11.89 -36.31
CA GLU A 4 -86.44 -12.45 -36.22
C GLU A 4 -86.13 -12.89 -34.79
N ILE A 5 -86.17 -14.20 -34.56
CA ILE A 5 -85.69 -14.84 -33.32
C ILE A 5 -84.30 -15.39 -33.65
N GLY A 6 -83.23 -14.70 -33.25
CA GLY A 6 -81.88 -15.23 -33.44
C GLY A 6 -80.69 -14.34 -33.06
N ARG A 7 -80.87 -13.02 -32.92
CA ARG A 7 -79.73 -12.08 -32.75
C ARG A 7 -79.43 -11.61 -31.33
N PHE A 8 -80.17 -12.08 -30.32
CA PHE A 8 -80.05 -11.56 -28.96
C PHE A 8 -78.87 -12.12 -28.14
N ASN A 9 -78.18 -13.17 -28.58
CA ASN A 9 -77.17 -13.84 -27.75
C ASN A 9 -75.71 -13.64 -28.20
N GLU A 10 -75.45 -13.28 -29.45
CA GLU A 10 -74.07 -13.13 -29.96
C GLU A 10 -73.38 -11.87 -29.43
N ASN A 11 -74.09 -10.72 -29.40
CA ASN A 11 -73.53 -9.46 -28.92
C ASN A 11 -73.18 -9.46 -27.42
N LEU A 12 -73.91 -10.25 -26.61
CA LEU A 12 -73.62 -10.42 -25.18
C LEU A 12 -72.36 -11.26 -24.95
N ILE A 13 -72.12 -12.26 -25.80
CA ILE A 13 -70.93 -13.10 -25.71
C ILE A 13 -69.69 -12.33 -26.18
N THR A 14 -69.76 -11.60 -27.30
CA THR A 14 -68.63 -10.80 -27.80
C THR A 14 -68.19 -9.72 -26.81
N SER A 15 -69.15 -9.06 -26.16
CA SER A 15 -68.85 -8.03 -25.15
C SER A 15 -68.29 -8.62 -23.84
N ALA A 16 -68.68 -9.84 -23.47
CA ALA A 16 -68.11 -10.55 -22.33
C ALA A 16 -66.67 -11.00 -22.61
N THR A 17 -66.38 -11.52 -23.81
CA THR A 17 -65.02 -11.93 -24.20
C THR A 17 -64.07 -10.74 -24.28
N GLN A 18 -64.50 -9.61 -24.86
CA GLN A 18 -63.71 -8.37 -24.88
C GLN A 18 -63.46 -7.82 -23.47
N ARG A 19 -64.42 -7.94 -22.55
CA ARG A 19 -64.21 -7.55 -21.14
C ARG A 19 -63.19 -8.45 -20.44
N ILE A 20 -63.21 -9.76 -20.71
CA ILE A 20 -62.25 -10.71 -20.15
C ILE A 20 -60.86 -10.45 -20.72
N GLU A 21 -60.74 -10.25 -22.04
CA GLU A 21 -59.48 -9.90 -22.71
C GLU A 21 -58.90 -8.60 -22.15
N ASN A 22 -59.71 -7.55 -22.00
CA ASN A 22 -59.29 -6.27 -21.41
C ASN A 22 -58.88 -6.41 -19.93
N VAL A 23 -59.53 -7.28 -19.16
CA VAL A 23 -59.15 -7.55 -17.75
C VAL A 23 -57.87 -8.37 -17.67
N VAL A 24 -57.65 -9.30 -18.60
CA VAL A 24 -56.42 -10.10 -18.68
C VAL A 24 -55.25 -9.24 -19.16
N GLU A 25 -55.43 -8.36 -20.15
CA GLU A 25 -54.41 -7.39 -20.58
C GLU A 25 -54.09 -6.38 -19.46
N ALA A 26 -55.10 -5.86 -18.75
CA ALA A 26 -54.86 -4.97 -17.61
C ALA A 26 -54.11 -5.67 -16.46
N LYS A 27 -54.43 -6.94 -16.16
CA LYS A 27 -53.70 -7.72 -15.15
C LYS A 27 -52.30 -8.12 -15.62
N MET A 28 -52.11 -8.48 -16.89
CA MET A 28 -50.81 -8.83 -17.48
C MET A 28 -49.89 -7.61 -17.59
N GLY A 29 -50.41 -6.45 -17.99
CA GLY A 29 -49.68 -5.18 -18.03
C GLY A 29 -49.21 -4.72 -16.66
N THR A 30 -49.94 -5.08 -15.59
CA THR A 30 -49.57 -4.78 -14.19
C THR A 30 -48.51 -5.76 -13.65
N ILE A 31 -48.39 -6.98 -14.21
CA ILE A 31 -47.36 -7.96 -13.81
C ILE A 31 -46.01 -7.67 -14.47
N THR A 32 -45.99 -6.97 -15.60
CA THR A 32 -44.78 -6.32 -16.15
C THR A 32 -44.45 -5.00 -15.43
N SER A 33 -44.69 -4.91 -14.11
CA SER A 33 -43.86 -4.01 -13.32
C SER A 33 -42.45 -4.57 -13.38
N THR A 34 -41.54 -3.91 -14.09
CA THR A 34 -40.11 -4.06 -13.84
C THR A 34 -39.96 -3.98 -12.33
N ALA A 35 -39.74 -5.11 -11.66
CA ALA A 35 -39.52 -5.13 -10.23
C ALA A 35 -38.20 -4.42 -10.03
N THR A 36 -38.26 -3.10 -9.85
CA THR A 36 -37.12 -2.26 -9.51
C THR A 36 -36.62 -2.81 -8.20
N THR A 37 -35.63 -3.71 -8.28
CA THR A 37 -35.19 -4.48 -7.13
C THR A 37 -34.61 -3.48 -6.17
N ALA A 38 -35.25 -3.34 -5.01
CA ALA A 38 -34.95 -2.23 -4.13
C ALA A 38 -33.50 -2.35 -3.62
N LYS A 39 -32.72 -1.32 -3.90
CA LYS A 39 -31.26 -1.27 -3.71
C LYS A 39 -30.92 -0.58 -2.39
N TYR A 40 -31.29 -1.23 -1.28
CA TYR A 40 -31.15 -0.68 0.07
C TYR A 40 -29.71 -0.66 0.60
N TRP A 41 -28.79 -1.40 -0.03
CA TRP A 41 -27.40 -1.54 0.42
C TRP A 41 -26.47 -0.68 -0.44
N PHE A 42 -26.49 0.63 -0.22
CA PHE A 42 -25.66 1.60 -0.95
C PHE A 42 -25.84 1.55 -2.48
N GLY A 43 -27.08 1.35 -2.96
CA GLY A 43 -27.33 1.22 -4.41
C GLY A 43 -27.18 -0.20 -4.96
N HIS A 44 -26.98 -1.20 -4.09
CA HIS A 44 -26.93 -2.61 -4.42
C HIS A 44 -28.09 -3.40 -3.80
N THR A 45 -28.51 -4.47 -4.49
CA THR A 45 -29.36 -5.53 -3.93
C THR A 45 -28.57 -6.32 -2.89
N ALA A 46 -29.26 -7.10 -2.06
CA ALA A 46 -28.59 -7.90 -1.03
C ALA A 46 -27.59 -8.91 -1.60
N GLU A 47 -27.89 -9.53 -2.76
CA GLU A 47 -26.99 -10.52 -3.38
C GLU A 47 -25.77 -9.83 -4.02
N GLU A 48 -25.96 -8.70 -4.70
CA GLU A 48 -24.84 -7.89 -5.23
C GLU A 48 -23.91 -7.44 -4.10
N TYR A 49 -24.46 -6.94 -2.98
CA TYR A 49 -23.65 -6.46 -1.86
C TYR A 49 -22.92 -7.61 -1.13
N LYS A 50 -23.54 -8.79 -1.03
CA LYS A 50 -22.88 -10.00 -0.51
C LYS A 50 -21.70 -10.42 -1.39
N GLN A 51 -21.85 -10.34 -2.72
CA GLN A 51 -20.75 -10.63 -3.63
C GLN A 51 -19.62 -9.60 -3.47
N ILE A 52 -19.96 -8.30 -3.38
CA ILE A 52 -18.96 -7.24 -3.12
C ILE A 52 -18.22 -7.49 -1.81
N GLN A 53 -18.91 -7.86 -0.72
CA GLN A 53 -18.23 -8.18 0.54
C GLN A 53 -17.31 -9.39 0.42
N LYS A 54 -17.72 -10.42 -0.32
CA LYS A 54 -16.86 -11.58 -0.58
C LYS A 54 -15.64 -11.19 -1.40
N ASP A 55 -15.82 -10.40 -2.46
CA ASP A 55 -14.72 -9.92 -3.30
C ASP A 55 -13.74 -9.06 -2.47
N LEU A 56 -14.26 -8.18 -1.59
CA LEU A 56 -13.44 -7.38 -0.66
C LEU A 56 -12.67 -8.26 0.34
N TYR A 57 -13.29 -9.33 0.84
CA TYR A 57 -12.60 -10.28 1.71
C TYR A 57 -11.50 -11.03 0.95
N ASP A 58 -11.77 -11.43 -0.30
CA ASP A 58 -10.86 -12.15 -1.17
C ASP A 58 -9.68 -11.26 -1.63
N LEU A 59 -9.83 -9.93 -1.70
CA LEU A 59 -8.71 -9.00 -1.90
C LEU A 59 -7.65 -9.10 -0.79
N GLY A 60 -8.07 -9.51 0.42
CA GLY A 60 -7.20 -9.64 1.57
C GLY A 60 -6.70 -8.32 2.13
N GLN A 61 -5.95 -8.41 3.23
CA GLN A 61 -5.32 -7.26 3.86
C GLN A 61 -3.88 -7.58 4.26
N ILE A 62 -3.01 -6.59 4.13
CA ILE A 62 -1.63 -6.66 4.60
C ILE A 62 -1.55 -5.98 5.96
N LEU A 63 -0.91 -6.65 6.92
CA LEU A 63 -0.74 -6.11 8.27
C LEU A 63 0.53 -5.27 8.34
N THR A 64 0.46 -4.11 9.01
CA THR A 64 1.61 -3.21 9.20
C THR A 64 2.77 -3.90 9.90
N ALA A 65 2.51 -4.84 10.80
CA ALA A 65 3.55 -5.57 11.54
C ALA A 65 4.35 -6.56 10.67
N ASN A 66 3.89 -6.87 9.45
CA ASN A 66 4.55 -7.86 8.59
C ASN A 66 5.58 -7.20 7.65
N TYR A 67 6.48 -6.40 8.21
CA TYR A 67 7.58 -5.82 7.43
C TYR A 67 8.88 -6.56 7.66
N PHE A 68 9.82 -6.38 6.74
CA PHE A 68 11.18 -6.86 6.89
C PHE A 68 12.15 -5.79 6.41
N VAL A 69 13.35 -5.86 6.98
CA VAL A 69 14.49 -5.02 6.63
C VAL A 69 15.62 -5.97 6.29
N GLN A 70 16.48 -5.58 5.36
CA GLN A 70 17.67 -6.33 4.99
C GLN A 70 18.78 -5.34 4.64
N PHE A 71 19.95 -5.56 5.23
CA PHE A 71 21.15 -4.80 4.99
C PHE A 71 22.14 -5.65 4.20
N GLU A 72 22.71 -5.10 3.14
CA GLU A 72 23.77 -5.73 2.35
C GLU A 72 24.83 -4.68 2.01
N ALA A 73 26.11 -5.03 2.15
CA ALA A 73 27.18 -4.15 1.71
C ALA A 73 27.13 -3.99 0.18
N TYR A 74 27.39 -2.78 -0.32
CA TYR A 74 27.54 -2.57 -1.76
C TYR A 74 28.92 -3.09 -2.21
N GLU A 75 28.94 -4.06 -3.14
CA GLU A 75 30.15 -4.60 -3.76
C GLU A 75 31.25 -5.08 -2.78
N ASP A 76 30.85 -5.69 -1.65
CA ASP A 76 31.78 -6.18 -0.61
C ASP A 76 32.76 -5.10 -0.13
N ASN A 77 32.28 -3.85 -0.01
CA ASN A 77 33.05 -2.72 0.47
C ASN A 77 33.44 -2.84 1.96
N GLY A 78 34.00 -1.78 2.53
CA GLY A 78 34.49 -1.76 3.93
C GLY A 78 33.44 -2.09 4.99
N LEU A 79 32.15 -2.19 4.64
CA LEU A 79 31.07 -2.55 5.55
C LEU A 79 30.99 -4.04 5.86
N THR A 80 31.65 -4.94 5.12
CA THR A 80 31.54 -6.38 5.38
C THR A 80 32.00 -6.79 6.79
N SER A 81 32.93 -6.04 7.40
CA SER A 81 33.40 -6.26 8.77
C SER A 81 32.56 -5.56 9.84
N ASN A 82 31.62 -4.71 9.45
CA ASN A 82 30.83 -3.90 10.37
C ASN A 82 29.81 -4.79 11.13
N PRO A 83 29.64 -4.60 12.46
CA PRO A 83 28.72 -5.40 13.27
C PRO A 83 27.29 -5.49 12.73
N ILE A 84 26.79 -4.42 12.10
CA ILE A 84 25.44 -4.36 11.51
C ILE A 84 25.28 -5.35 10.36
N PHE A 85 26.35 -5.59 9.59
CA PHE A 85 26.34 -6.38 8.36
C PHE A 85 26.84 -7.81 8.58
N ASN A 86 27.66 -8.02 9.61
CA ASN A 86 28.23 -9.34 9.92
C ASN A 86 27.17 -10.29 10.53
N ASN A 87 26.19 -9.77 11.27
CA ASN A 87 25.18 -10.59 11.93
C ASN A 87 23.83 -10.57 11.16
N PRO A 88 23.37 -11.71 10.63
CA PRO A 88 22.14 -11.77 9.83
C PRO A 88 20.87 -11.49 10.64
N ASN A 89 20.94 -11.46 11.97
CA ASN A 89 19.79 -11.20 12.83
C ASN A 89 19.56 -9.71 13.12
N ILE A 90 20.55 -8.85 12.85
CA ILE A 90 20.45 -7.41 13.12
C ILE A 90 19.22 -6.76 12.46
N PRO A 91 18.87 -7.06 11.20
CA PRO A 91 17.70 -6.43 10.57
C PRO A 91 16.37 -6.71 11.28
N TYR A 92 16.25 -7.79 12.06
CA TYR A 92 15.05 -8.09 12.85
C TYR A 92 14.89 -7.19 14.09
N LEU A 93 15.92 -6.42 14.44
CA LEU A 93 15.87 -5.45 15.54
C LEU A 93 15.19 -4.14 15.13
N ALA A 94 14.85 -3.97 13.85
CA ALA A 94 14.03 -2.86 13.41
C ALA A 94 12.64 -2.96 14.05
N THR A 95 12.21 -1.91 14.73
CA THR A 95 10.89 -1.79 15.36
C THR A 95 9.93 -0.97 14.51
N GLU A 96 10.46 -0.01 13.74
CA GLU A 96 9.69 0.85 12.86
C GLU A 96 10.52 1.20 11.62
N THR A 97 9.86 1.29 10.47
CA THR A 97 10.46 1.68 9.20
C THR A 97 9.45 2.36 8.30
N ASN A 98 9.91 3.23 7.40
CA ASN A 98 9.14 3.78 6.31
C ASN A 98 9.57 3.19 4.95
N ILE A 99 8.62 3.02 4.03
CA ILE A 99 8.90 2.64 2.64
C ILE A 99 8.53 3.85 1.76
N PRO A 100 9.51 4.63 1.27
CA PRO A 100 9.21 5.70 0.33
C PRO A 100 8.73 5.10 -1.00
N LEU A 101 7.49 5.42 -1.36
CA LEU A 101 6.87 4.94 -2.60
C LEU A 101 7.28 5.82 -3.78
N ILE A 102 6.80 7.06 -3.83
CA ILE A 102 7.13 8.04 -4.86
C ILE A 102 6.98 9.44 -4.24
N GLN A 103 7.95 10.32 -4.46
CA GLN A 103 7.78 11.76 -4.26
C GLN A 103 8.19 12.51 -5.52
N ALA A 104 7.21 13.14 -6.16
CA ALA A 104 7.39 13.92 -7.37
C ALA A 104 6.83 15.32 -7.15
N ASN A 105 7.66 16.32 -7.40
CA ASN A 105 7.31 17.73 -7.28
C ASN A 105 6.86 18.24 -8.65
N PHE A 106 5.66 18.81 -8.71
CA PHE A 106 5.09 19.39 -9.92
C PHE A 106 4.89 20.89 -9.74
N GLU A 107 5.29 21.66 -10.73
CA GLU A 107 5.01 23.09 -10.81
C GLU A 107 3.85 23.34 -11.78
N GLN A 108 3.03 24.34 -11.46
CA GLN A 108 1.92 24.73 -12.30
C GLN A 108 2.38 25.78 -13.32
N ILE A 109 2.30 25.46 -14.60
CA ILE A 109 2.63 26.39 -15.69
C ILE A 109 1.37 26.73 -16.51
N GLN A 110 1.21 28.01 -16.85
CA GLN A 110 0.15 28.48 -17.73
C GLN A 110 0.58 28.29 -19.19
N VAL A 111 -0.15 27.46 -19.94
CA VAL A 111 0.06 27.27 -21.37
C VAL A 111 -1.19 27.71 -22.11
N GLY A 112 -1.14 28.92 -22.69
CA GLY A 112 -2.29 29.56 -23.32
C GLY A 112 -3.40 29.85 -22.30
N GLY A 113 -4.61 29.34 -22.54
CA GLY A 113 -5.77 29.53 -21.68
C GLY A 113 -5.95 28.46 -20.58
N ARG A 114 -5.04 27.50 -20.44
CA ARG A 114 -5.13 26.43 -19.43
C ARG A 114 -3.85 26.33 -18.61
N GLN A 115 -4.00 25.83 -17.39
CA GLN A 115 -2.89 25.47 -16.51
C GLN A 115 -2.58 23.98 -16.68
N ILE A 116 -1.30 23.64 -16.81
CA ILE A 116 -0.82 22.25 -16.80
C ILE A 116 0.20 22.07 -15.68
N GLN A 117 0.28 20.85 -15.14
CA GLN A 117 1.29 20.49 -14.14
C GLN A 117 2.52 19.95 -14.87
N GLN A 118 3.67 20.61 -14.72
CA GLN A 118 4.96 20.15 -15.22
C GLN A 118 5.74 19.48 -14.08
N LEU A 119 6.32 18.30 -14.34
CA LEU A 119 7.22 17.64 -13.39
C LEU A 119 8.54 18.42 -13.29
N THR A 120 8.90 18.85 -12.08
CA THR A 120 10.11 19.64 -11.82
C THR A 120 11.24 18.77 -11.26
N ASN A 121 10.92 17.93 -10.26
CA ASN A 121 11.92 17.09 -9.61
C ASN A 121 11.28 15.82 -9.06
N VAL A 122 12.02 14.72 -9.08
CA VAL A 122 11.70 13.49 -8.35
C VAL A 122 12.75 13.36 -7.26
N THR A 123 12.30 13.35 -6.01
CA THR A 123 13.17 13.22 -4.84
C THR A 123 12.90 11.87 -4.19
N GLU A 124 13.94 11.11 -3.88
CA GLU A 124 13.81 9.96 -2.99
C GLU A 124 13.87 10.50 -1.55
N ALA A 125 12.92 10.06 -0.71
CA ALA A 125 12.87 10.49 0.67
C ALA A 125 13.83 9.65 1.53
N ASP A 126 14.31 10.24 2.62
CA ASP A 126 15.16 9.55 3.58
C ASP A 126 14.42 8.38 4.24
N ILE A 127 15.16 7.30 4.47
CA ILE A 127 14.65 6.10 5.13
C ILE A 127 14.95 6.23 6.60
N GLN A 128 13.91 6.13 7.42
CA GLN A 128 13.97 6.18 8.87
C GLN A 128 13.78 4.77 9.41
N LEU A 129 14.63 4.39 10.35
CA LEU A 129 14.64 3.07 10.96
C LEU A 129 14.90 3.21 12.45
N ASN A 130 13.97 2.70 13.26
CA ASN A 130 14.16 2.61 14.69
C ASN A 130 14.68 1.21 15.00
N MET A 131 15.88 1.12 15.57
CA MET A 131 16.55 -0.15 15.84
C MET A 131 16.69 -0.37 17.34
N LEU A 132 16.38 -1.57 17.82
CA LEU A 132 16.74 -1.98 19.17
C LEU A 132 18.25 -2.21 19.25
N GLU A 133 18.89 -1.65 20.26
CA GLU A 133 20.30 -1.87 20.52
C GLU A 133 20.54 -3.28 21.09
N THR A 134 21.70 -3.86 20.77
CA THR A 134 22.13 -5.14 21.31
C THR A 134 22.86 -4.96 22.65
N GLY A 135 22.93 -6.02 23.46
CA GLY A 135 23.70 -5.98 24.71
C GLY A 135 25.21 -5.70 24.52
N GLN A 136 25.73 -5.88 23.30
CA GLN A 136 27.12 -5.60 22.93
C GLN A 136 27.31 -4.22 22.27
N GLY A 137 26.22 -3.48 22.02
CA GLY A 137 26.28 -2.17 21.37
C GLY A 137 26.57 -2.25 19.87
N ASP A 138 26.14 -3.33 19.20
CA ASP A 138 26.47 -3.57 17.79
C ASP A 138 25.87 -2.51 16.86
N ILE A 139 24.70 -1.96 17.19
CA ILE A 139 24.04 -0.94 16.37
C ILE A 139 24.78 0.39 16.50
N GLY A 140 24.97 0.87 17.73
CA GLY A 140 25.66 2.13 18.00
C GLY A 140 27.10 2.12 17.52
N ASN A 141 27.89 1.09 17.86
CA ASN A 141 29.27 0.98 17.41
C ASN A 141 29.34 0.77 15.89
N GLY A 142 28.46 -0.06 15.31
CA GLY A 142 28.42 -0.26 13.87
C GLY A 142 28.10 1.01 13.10
N LEU A 143 27.23 1.89 13.60
CA LEU A 143 26.96 3.18 12.96
C LEU A 143 28.18 4.11 13.02
N LEU A 144 28.91 4.13 14.14
CA LEU A 144 30.14 4.89 14.28
C LEU A 144 31.23 4.38 13.33
N ASP A 145 31.41 3.06 13.25
CA ASP A 145 32.35 2.42 12.31
C ASP A 145 31.98 2.74 10.85
N TRP A 146 30.68 2.80 10.54
CA TRP A 146 30.20 3.17 9.22
C TRP A 146 30.56 4.64 8.89
N VAL A 147 30.34 5.56 9.83
CA VAL A 147 30.71 6.97 9.64
C VAL A 147 32.22 7.14 9.47
N GLN A 148 33.05 6.36 10.17
CA GLN A 148 34.51 6.36 9.99
C GLN A 148 34.94 5.90 8.58
N LEU A 149 34.15 5.08 7.91
CA LEU A 149 34.38 4.74 6.49
C LEU A 149 34.00 5.88 5.55
N MET A 150 33.10 6.77 5.96
CA MET A 150 32.67 7.92 5.16
C MET A 150 33.68 9.07 5.23
N VAL A 151 34.18 9.35 6.44
CA VAL A 151 35.06 10.48 6.74
C VAL A 151 36.34 9.95 7.37
N ASN A 152 37.46 10.16 6.68
CA ASN A 152 38.78 9.80 7.17
C ASN A 152 39.21 10.73 8.31
N ASP A 153 40.20 10.30 9.12
CA ASP A 153 40.73 11.08 10.24
C ASP A 153 41.29 12.47 9.84
N ASP A 154 41.69 12.63 8.58
CA ASP A 154 42.17 13.89 8.01
C ASP A 154 41.03 14.84 7.56
N GLY A 155 39.77 14.42 7.72
CA GLY A 155 38.59 15.15 7.30
C GLY A 155 38.25 15.02 5.82
N THR A 156 39.00 14.21 5.06
CA THR A 156 38.64 13.88 3.68
C THR A 156 37.48 12.89 3.65
N VAL A 157 36.70 12.94 2.57
CA VAL A 157 35.55 12.05 2.38
C VAL A 157 35.89 10.97 1.37
N ASN A 158 35.55 9.73 1.70
CA ASN A 158 35.69 8.61 0.78
C ASN A 158 34.62 8.66 -0.32
N PRO A 159 34.83 7.98 -1.46
CA PRO A 159 33.79 7.87 -2.47
C PRO A 159 32.60 7.05 -1.95
N PRO A 160 31.35 7.36 -2.36
CA PRO A 160 30.16 6.64 -1.89
C PRO A 160 30.21 5.13 -2.06
N ALA A 161 30.83 4.62 -3.14
CA ALA A 161 30.98 3.18 -3.35
C ALA A 161 31.68 2.46 -2.17
N SER A 162 32.61 3.14 -1.48
CA SER A 162 33.37 2.57 -0.35
C SER A 162 32.54 2.35 0.92
N TYR A 163 31.41 3.04 1.07
CA TYR A 163 30.57 2.99 2.28
C TYR A 163 29.08 2.86 1.97
N ALA A 164 28.68 2.61 0.73
CA ALA A 164 27.27 2.45 0.38
C ALA A 164 26.73 1.10 0.87
N CYS A 165 25.46 1.09 1.27
CA CYS A 165 24.71 -0.10 1.66
C CYS A 165 23.49 -0.26 0.76
N ARG A 166 23.17 -1.50 0.37
CA ARG A 166 21.85 -1.84 -0.17
C ARG A 166 20.90 -2.15 0.98
N LEU A 167 19.99 -1.22 1.24
CA LEU A 167 18.92 -1.37 2.20
C LEU A 167 17.64 -1.80 1.49
N THR A 168 17.16 -3.00 1.79
CA THR A 168 15.87 -3.48 1.30
C THR A 168 14.83 -3.40 2.40
N VAL A 169 13.75 -2.68 2.14
CA VAL A 169 12.59 -2.62 3.03
C VAL A 169 11.37 -3.13 2.28
N GLY A 170 10.57 -3.97 2.92
CA GLY A 170 9.39 -4.52 2.30
C GLY A 170 8.38 -5.03 3.30
N ILE A 171 7.23 -5.41 2.76
CA ILE A 171 6.13 -6.00 3.50
C ILE A 171 5.90 -7.40 2.92
N PHE A 172 5.68 -8.37 3.81
CA PHE A 172 5.51 -9.76 3.46
C PHE A 172 4.09 -10.25 3.77
N HIS A 173 3.64 -11.27 3.04
CA HIS A 173 2.28 -11.78 3.19
C HIS A 173 2.14 -12.62 4.46
N ARG A 174 1.05 -12.41 5.24
CA ARG A 174 0.86 -13.13 6.52
C ARG A 174 0.89 -14.66 6.38
N GLN A 175 0.26 -15.18 5.33
CA GLN A 175 0.09 -16.62 5.15
C GLN A 175 1.30 -17.30 4.50
N TYR A 176 2.05 -16.56 3.68
CA TYR A 176 3.17 -17.10 2.89
C TYR A 176 4.54 -16.63 3.41
N GLY A 177 4.56 -15.82 4.47
CA GLY A 177 5.79 -15.32 5.06
C GLY A 177 6.64 -14.52 4.06
N LEU A 178 7.95 -14.60 4.22
CA LEU A 178 8.94 -13.92 3.39
C LEU A 178 9.02 -14.46 1.95
N ASP A 179 8.36 -15.58 1.62
CA ASP A 179 8.34 -16.11 0.25
C ASP A 179 7.53 -15.24 -0.70
N VAL A 180 6.53 -14.53 -0.17
CA VAL A 180 5.70 -13.59 -0.92
C VAL A 180 5.86 -12.20 -0.30
N LYS A 181 6.49 -11.31 -1.05
CA LYS A 181 6.77 -9.91 -0.67
C LYS A 181 6.00 -8.97 -1.60
N PRO A 182 4.71 -8.66 -1.34
CA PRO A 182 3.90 -7.86 -2.25
C PRO A 182 4.47 -6.47 -2.53
N ILE A 183 5.15 -5.87 -1.54
CA ILE A 183 5.80 -4.58 -1.65
C ILE A 183 7.22 -4.74 -1.15
N SER A 184 8.21 -4.48 -1.99
CA SER A 184 9.62 -4.47 -1.61
C SER A 184 10.37 -3.48 -2.49
N ARG A 185 11.21 -2.66 -1.87
CA ARG A 185 12.13 -1.77 -2.58
C ARG A 185 13.51 -1.87 -1.96
N THR A 186 14.51 -1.83 -2.83
CA THR A 186 15.92 -1.79 -2.48
C THR A 186 16.46 -0.41 -2.82
N PHE A 187 17.19 0.18 -1.90
CA PHE A 187 17.78 1.49 -2.00
C PHE A 187 19.27 1.40 -1.74
N LEU A 188 20.06 2.20 -2.47
CA LEU A 188 21.45 2.43 -2.10
C LEU A 188 21.49 3.57 -1.09
N VAL A 189 22.10 3.37 0.07
CA VAL A 189 22.01 4.31 1.19
C VAL A 189 23.32 4.48 1.94
N ALA A 190 23.41 5.59 2.66
CA ALA A 190 24.41 5.84 3.69
C ALA A 190 23.73 6.48 4.93
N PRO A 191 24.29 6.30 6.14
CA PRO A 191 23.75 6.94 7.34
C PRO A 191 23.90 8.46 7.24
N SER A 192 22.84 9.19 7.55
CA SER A 192 22.85 10.67 7.59
C SER A 192 22.80 11.20 9.03
N GLN A 193 21.99 10.57 9.88
CA GLN A 193 21.90 10.91 11.29
C GLN A 193 21.55 9.65 12.10
N ALA A 194 22.28 9.46 13.20
CA ALA A 194 21.94 8.53 14.25
C ALA A 194 22.18 9.22 15.59
N MET A 195 21.26 9.08 16.52
CA MET A 195 21.38 9.68 17.84
C MET A 195 20.75 8.78 18.90
N ILE A 196 21.37 8.74 20.07
CA ILE A 196 20.82 8.05 21.23
C ILE A 196 19.99 9.08 22.01
N GLU A 197 18.68 9.11 21.77
CA GLU A 197 17.80 10.14 22.35
C GLU A 197 17.35 9.83 23.79
N SER A 198 17.12 8.56 24.11
CA SER A 198 16.48 8.15 25.38
C SER A 198 17.48 7.60 26.41
N LEU A 199 18.48 8.39 26.78
CA LEU A 199 19.33 8.10 27.94
C LEU A 199 18.71 8.70 29.19
N ASN A 200 17.64 8.08 29.69
CA ASN A 200 17.01 8.48 30.93
C ASN A 200 17.28 7.43 32.04
N ALA A 201 17.51 7.87 33.27
CA ALA A 201 17.71 6.97 34.40
C ALA A 201 16.39 6.43 35.00
N ASN A 202 15.25 6.80 34.40
CA ASN A 202 13.91 6.51 34.93
C ASN A 202 13.33 5.22 34.33
N GLY A 203 13.70 4.87 33.10
CA GLY A 203 13.32 3.66 32.38
C GLY A 203 14.28 2.50 32.63
N VAL A 204 14.43 2.06 33.89
CA VAL A 204 15.38 1.01 34.32
C VAL A 204 15.18 -0.34 33.59
N SER A 205 14.11 -0.51 32.82
CA SER A 205 13.80 -1.72 32.05
C SER A 205 13.34 -1.46 30.61
N GLU A 206 13.55 -0.25 30.09
CA GLU A 206 13.25 0.05 28.69
C GLU A 206 14.42 -0.41 27.80
N ALA A 207 14.10 -1.09 26.71
CA ALA A 207 15.12 -1.44 25.72
C ALA A 207 15.61 -0.16 25.03
N LEU A 208 16.91 -0.04 24.83
CA LEU A 208 17.48 1.12 24.16
C LEU A 208 17.13 1.08 22.68
N ILE A 209 16.47 2.14 22.20
CA ILE A 209 16.13 2.32 20.78
C ILE A 209 17.03 3.41 20.21
N ILE A 210 17.65 3.11 19.08
CA ILE A 210 18.45 4.04 18.30
C ILE A 210 17.66 4.40 17.04
N PRO A 211 17.10 5.62 16.95
CA PRO A 211 16.60 6.14 15.69
C PRO A 211 17.78 6.38 14.74
N THR A 212 17.69 5.77 13.58
CA THR A 212 18.66 5.89 12.49
C THR A 212 17.96 6.41 11.25
N SER A 213 18.65 7.26 10.52
CA SER A 213 18.19 7.76 9.24
C SER A 213 19.25 7.57 8.19
N TYR A 214 18.79 7.16 7.01
CA TYR A 214 19.60 6.82 5.87
C TYR A 214 19.20 7.70 4.70
N VAL A 215 20.18 8.38 4.12
CA VAL A 215 20.01 9.14 2.89
C VAL A 215 20.16 8.20 1.70
N VAL A 216 19.24 8.32 0.75
CA VAL A 216 19.33 7.55 -0.50
C VAL A 216 20.43 8.15 -1.36
N LEU A 217 21.45 7.34 -1.64
CA LEU A 217 22.53 7.67 -2.55
C LEU A 217 22.02 7.50 -3.99
N ARG A 218 22.41 8.43 -4.86
CA ARG A 218 22.17 8.26 -6.29
C ARG A 218 23.10 7.17 -6.81
N ASP A 219 22.54 6.25 -7.59
CA ASP A 219 23.33 5.29 -8.35
C ASP A 219 24.17 6.05 -9.38
N PHE A 220 25.50 5.93 -9.29
CA PHE A 220 26.38 6.50 -10.29
C PHE A 220 26.36 5.55 -11.49
N MET A 221 25.62 5.91 -12.55
CA MET A 221 25.84 5.25 -13.83
C MET A 221 27.28 5.53 -14.25
N GLU A 222 28.11 4.48 -14.34
CA GLU A 222 29.38 4.52 -15.08
C GLU A 222 29.14 4.81 -16.56
#